data_AF-A0A7K4FT37-F1
#
_entry.id   AF-A0A7K4FT37-F1
#
_cell.length_a   1.000
_cell.length_b   1.000
_cell.length_c   1.000
_cell.angle_alpha   90.00
_cell.angle_beta   90.00
_cell.angle_gamma   90.00
#
_symmetry.space_group_name_H-M   'P 1'
#
loop_
_entity.id
_entity.type
_entity.pdbx_description
1 polymer ?
#
loop_
_entity_poly.entity_id
_entity_poly.type
_entity_poly.pdbx_seq_one_letter_code
_entity_poly.pdbx_strand_id
1 'polypeptide(L)'
;MKKIIILLIAVFVSRIVYNYFYTTIPIIGKFYYNLSNFSVGETLLYLFSLFGTILSMTIFYKRILLLSTLFIPTSIIFLVLRFPIMFYLSSILSGFSFGIIINYMLTLTSFYGRAYLYLYSFVLGISTIFQPTLQTILLFFHFTFNSL
;
A
#
# COMPACT_ATOMS: atom_id res chain seq x y z
N MET A 1 -5.14 -21.16 15.34
CA MET A 1 -5.87 -20.98 14.06
C MET A 1 -6.44 -19.57 13.85
N LYS A 2 -7.32 -19.04 14.73
CA LYS A 2 -7.93 -17.70 14.56
C LYS A 2 -6.94 -16.56 14.27
N LYS A 3 -5.80 -16.51 14.99
CA LYS A 3 -4.76 -15.46 14.81
C LYS A 3 -4.09 -15.47 13.42
N ILE A 4 -3.93 -16.65 12.82
CA ILE A 4 -3.32 -16.79 11.50
C ILE A 4 -4.28 -16.30 10.42
N ILE A 5 -5.56 -16.62 10.54
CA ILE A 5 -6.59 -16.15 9.60
C ILE A 5 -6.63 -14.62 9.60
N ILE A 6 -6.61 -13.99 10.79
CA ILE A 6 -6.56 -12.52 10.91
C ILE A 6 -5.30 -11.97 10.25
N LEU A 7 -4.14 -12.59 10.45
CA LEU A 7 -2.90 -12.19 9.81
C LEU A 7 -3.01 -12.26 8.28
N LEU A 8 -3.52 -13.36 7.73
CA LEU A 8 -3.68 -13.54 6.28
C LEU A 8 -4.67 -12.53 5.68
N ILE A 9 -5.78 -12.23 6.38
CA ILE A 9 -6.71 -11.17 5.98
C ILE A 9 -6.01 -9.81 6.00
N ALA A 10 -5.21 -9.52 7.03
CA ALA A 10 -4.47 -8.27 7.11
C ALA A 10 -3.42 -8.14 5.98
N VAL A 11 -2.76 -9.25 5.61
CA VAL A 11 -1.85 -9.31 4.44
C VAL A 11 -2.61 -9.03 3.16
N PHE A 12 -3.76 -9.67 2.97
CA PHE A 12 -4.61 -9.47 1.80
C PHE A 12 -5.03 -8.00 1.66
N VAL A 13 -5.57 -7.42 2.72
CA VAL A 13 -6.06 -6.03 2.72
C VAL A 13 -4.90 -5.05 2.53
N SER A 14 -3.81 -5.19 3.27
CA SER A 14 -2.64 -4.29 3.14
C SER A 14 -2.06 -4.31 1.73
N ARG A 15 -2.02 -5.48 1.08
CA ARG A 15 -1.56 -5.61 -0.30
C ARG A 15 -2.54 -4.98 -1.31
N ILE A 16 -3.85 -5.11 -1.11
CA ILE A 16 -4.85 -4.40 -1.92
C ILE A 16 -4.64 -2.88 -1.80
N VAL A 17 -4.51 -2.35 -0.59
CA VAL A 17 -4.34 -0.90 -0.41
C VAL A 17 -3.03 -0.43 -1.03
N TYR A 18 -1.93 -1.17 -0.84
CA TYR A 18 -0.64 -0.86 -1.48
C TYR A 18 -0.75 -0.80 -3.00
N ASN A 19 -1.35 -1.83 -3.62
CA ASN A 19 -1.52 -1.88 -5.07
C ASN A 19 -2.42 -0.74 -5.57
N TYR A 20 -3.44 -0.35 -4.79
CA TYR A 20 -4.27 0.80 -5.11
C TYR A 20 -3.46 2.09 -5.13
N PHE A 21 -2.62 2.37 -4.12
CA PHE A 21 -1.72 3.52 -4.15
C PHE A 21 -0.79 3.47 -5.36
N TYR A 22 -0.22 2.29 -5.62
CA TYR A 22 0.71 2.08 -6.72
C TYR A 22 0.09 2.43 -8.09
N THR A 23 -1.11 1.95 -8.38
CA THR A 23 -1.78 2.21 -9.66
C THR A 23 -2.40 3.60 -9.75
N THR A 24 -2.81 4.20 -8.61
CA THR A 24 -3.51 5.49 -8.60
C THR A 24 -2.59 6.70 -8.50
N ILE A 25 -1.43 6.60 -7.86
CA ILE A 25 -0.50 7.74 -7.72
C ILE A 25 -0.15 8.39 -9.06
N PRO A 26 0.22 7.65 -10.13
CA PRO A 26 0.50 8.25 -11.43
C PRO A 26 -0.71 8.99 -12.02
N ILE A 27 -1.91 8.40 -11.88
CA ILE A 27 -3.17 8.97 -12.36
C ILE A 27 -3.48 10.26 -11.59
N ILE A 28 -3.37 10.22 -10.26
CA ILE A 28 -3.62 11.37 -9.38
C ILE A 28 -2.64 12.50 -9.69
N GLY A 29 -1.34 12.19 -9.81
CA GLY A 29 -0.31 13.17 -10.13
C GLY A 29 -0.56 13.89 -11.45
N LYS A 30 -0.99 13.14 -12.48
CA LYS A 30 -1.29 13.70 -13.81
C LYS A 30 -2.58 14.53 -13.82
N PHE A 31 -3.69 13.98 -13.33
CA PHE A 31 -5.02 14.59 -13.52
C PHE A 31 -5.44 15.58 -12.43
N TYR A 32 -4.97 15.39 -11.20
CA TYR A 32 -5.40 16.23 -10.07
C TYR A 32 -4.34 17.24 -9.63
N TYR A 33 -3.07 16.99 -9.94
CA TYR A 33 -1.94 17.84 -9.57
C TYR A 33 -1.21 18.46 -10.77
N ASN A 34 -1.61 18.13 -12.01
CA ASN A 34 -1.01 18.61 -13.26
C ASN A 34 0.53 18.51 -13.30
N LEU A 35 1.09 17.46 -12.70
CA LEU A 35 2.54 17.24 -12.67
C LEU A 35 3.01 16.67 -14.01
N SER A 36 3.99 17.32 -14.63
CA SER A 36 4.64 16.82 -15.85
C SER A 36 5.39 15.51 -15.62
N ASN A 37 6.04 15.39 -14.45
CA ASN A 37 6.82 14.21 -14.05
C ASN A 37 6.08 13.36 -13.00
N PHE A 38 4.91 12.84 -13.36
CA PHE A 38 4.09 12.01 -12.46
C PHE A 38 4.78 10.70 -12.01
N SER A 39 5.76 10.21 -12.78
CA SER A 39 6.61 9.06 -12.42
C SER A 39 7.46 9.29 -11.17
N VAL A 40 7.67 10.55 -10.76
CA VAL A 40 8.41 10.87 -9.52
C VAL A 40 7.64 10.41 -8.28
N GLY A 41 6.31 10.47 -8.28
CA GLY A 41 5.51 9.96 -7.16
C GLY A 41 5.65 8.44 -6.99
N GLU A 42 5.59 7.71 -8.10
CA GLU A 42 5.74 6.26 -8.12
C GLU A 42 7.13 5.81 -7.65
N THR A 43 8.17 6.46 -8.17
CA THR A 43 9.57 6.19 -7.77
C THR A 43 9.80 6.48 -6.29
N LEU A 44 9.23 7.56 -5.75
CA LEU A 44 9.28 7.85 -4.32
C LEU A 44 8.58 6.78 -3.48
N LEU A 45 7.40 6.31 -3.91
CA LEU A 45 6.70 5.23 -3.21
C LEU A 45 7.56 3.97 -3.15
N TYR A 46 8.21 3.57 -4.24
CA TYR A 46 9.12 2.42 -4.27
C TYR A 46 10.35 2.60 -3.41
N LEU A 47 11.04 3.73 -3.58
CA LEU A 47 12.28 4.03 -2.86
C LEU A 47 12.04 4.04 -1.35
N PHE A 48 10.98 4.70 -0.90
CA PHE A 48 10.65 4.76 0.52
C PHE A 48 10.07 3.45 1.05
N SER A 49 9.43 2.63 0.22
CA SER A 49 9.10 1.25 0.59
C SER A 49 10.35 0.43 0.90
N LEU A 50 11.39 0.52 0.07
CA LEU A 50 12.68 -0.12 0.36
C LEU A 50 13.29 0.38 1.68
N PHE A 51 13.30 1.70 1.90
CA PHE A 51 13.79 2.27 3.17
C PHE A 51 12.97 1.78 4.37
N GLY A 52 11.64 1.73 4.26
CA GLY A 52 10.77 1.19 5.30
C GLY A 52 11.08 -0.29 5.60
N THR A 53 11.31 -1.09 4.56
CA THR A 53 11.72 -2.49 4.70
C THR A 53 13.05 -2.61 5.44
N ILE A 54 14.08 -1.86 5.04
CA ILE A 54 15.40 -1.87 5.71
C ILE A 54 15.26 -1.45 7.18
N LEU A 55 14.50 -0.38 7.46
CA LEU A 55 14.30 0.09 8.82
C LEU A 55 13.57 -0.94 9.69
N SER A 56 12.59 -1.63 9.12
CA SER A 56 11.84 -2.67 9.85
C SER A 56 12.72 -3.86 10.26
N MET A 57 13.88 -4.06 9.64
CA MET A 57 14.84 -5.10 10.03
C MET A 57 15.72 -4.68 11.24
N THR A 58 15.83 -3.38 11.52
CA THR A 58 16.85 -2.85 12.45
C THR A 58 16.30 -2.36 13.80
N ILE A 59 15.00 -2.07 13.92
CA ILE A 59 14.44 -1.42 15.13
C ILE A 59 13.24 -2.20 15.71
N PHE A 60 13.00 -2.06 17.02
CA PHE A 60 11.88 -2.59 17.79
C PHE A 60 10.54 -2.67 17.03
N TYR A 61 10.22 -3.89 16.61
CA TYR A 61 9.17 -4.23 15.66
C TYR A 61 7.75 -3.71 15.97
N LYS A 62 7.35 -3.65 17.24
CA LYS A 62 5.95 -3.38 17.60
C LYS A 62 5.57 -1.89 17.54
N ARG A 63 6.49 -0.98 17.92
CA ARG A 63 6.24 0.47 17.92
C ARG A 63 6.25 1.05 16.51
N ILE A 64 7.19 0.58 15.69
CA ILE A 64 7.32 1.01 14.29
C ILE A 64 6.12 0.56 13.47
N LEU A 65 5.59 -0.65 13.71
CA LEU A 65 4.36 -1.08 13.05
C LEU A 65 3.20 -0.11 13.34
N LEU A 66 2.98 0.24 14.61
CA LEU A 66 1.88 1.13 14.98
C LEU A 66 2.03 2.51 14.31
N LEU A 67 3.24 3.07 14.32
CA LEU A 67 3.53 4.33 13.63
C LEU A 67 3.31 4.21 12.11
N SER A 68 3.78 3.12 11.49
CA SER A 68 3.59 2.89 10.06
C SER A 68 2.10 2.81 9.69
N THR A 69 1.27 2.15 10.49
CA THR A 69 -0.17 2.08 10.21
C THR A 69 -0.86 3.44 10.28
N LEU A 70 -0.36 4.38 11.09
CA LEU A 70 -0.85 5.77 11.14
C LEU A 70 -0.39 6.61 9.94
N PHE A 71 0.69 6.23 9.28
CA PHE A 71 1.16 6.91 8.06
C PHE A 71 0.27 6.67 6.84
N ILE A 72 -0.52 5.59 6.83
CA ILE A 72 -1.48 5.33 5.74
C ILE A 72 -2.60 6.39 5.72
N PRO A 73 -3.41 6.60 6.78
CA PRO A 73 -4.48 7.59 6.73
C PRO A 73 -3.94 9.01 6.56
N THR A 74 -2.79 9.35 7.13
CA THR A 74 -2.16 10.67 6.92
C THR A 74 -1.74 10.87 5.47
N SER A 75 -1.21 9.84 4.80
CA SER A 75 -0.90 9.91 3.36
C SER A 75 -2.16 10.16 2.51
N ILE A 76 -3.31 9.59 2.88
CA ILE A 76 -4.59 9.83 2.20
C ILE A 76 -5.04 11.27 2.40
N ILE A 77 -4.97 11.78 3.63
CA ILE A 77 -5.32 13.19 3.94
C ILE A 77 -4.46 14.13 3.08
N PHE A 78 -3.16 13.85 2.93
CA PHE A 78 -2.27 14.66 2.10
C PHE A 78 -2.66 14.66 0.62
N LEU A 79 -3.15 13.53 0.08
CA LEU A 79 -3.67 13.47 -1.29
C LEU A 79 -4.94 14.31 -1.49
N VAL A 80 -5.73 14.53 -0.44
CA VAL A 80 -6.97 15.33 -0.51
C VAL A 80 -6.67 16.83 -0.54
N LEU A 81 -5.56 17.29 0.05
CA LEU A 81 -5.23 18.70 0.18
C LEU A 81 -4.78 19.39 -1.13
N ARG A 82 -4.55 18.65 -2.21
CA ARG A 82 -4.28 19.16 -3.58
C ARG A 82 -3.07 20.12 -3.73
N PHE A 83 -2.14 20.13 -2.78
CA PHE A 83 -0.86 20.83 -2.92
C PHE A 83 0.24 19.92 -3.51
N PRO A 84 1.01 20.34 -4.53
CA PRO A 84 2.06 19.50 -5.14
C PRO A 84 3.06 18.90 -4.15
N ILE A 85 3.47 19.66 -3.14
CA ILE A 85 4.38 19.18 -2.09
C ILE A 85 3.75 18.04 -1.26
N MET A 86 2.42 18.10 -1.03
CA MET A 86 1.68 17.10 -0.27
C MET A 86 1.51 15.80 -1.04
N PHE A 87 1.46 15.86 -2.38
CA PHE A 87 1.47 14.65 -3.23
C PHE A 87 2.76 13.84 -3.04
N TYR A 88 3.92 14.51 -3.05
CA TYR A 88 5.20 13.84 -2.82
C TYR A 88 5.31 13.30 -1.39
N LEU A 89 4.93 14.10 -0.39
CA LEU A 89 4.91 13.66 1.01
C LEU A 89 3.99 12.46 1.23
N SER A 90 2.83 12.43 0.56
CA SER A 90 1.94 11.27 0.60
C SER A 90 2.61 10.02 0.03
N SER A 91 3.27 10.14 -1.13
CA SER A 91 3.97 9.01 -1.77
C SER A 91 5.09 8.46 -0.89
N ILE A 92 5.83 9.35 -0.22
CA ILE A 92 6.89 9.01 0.74
C ILE A 92 6.32 8.28 1.95
N LEU A 93 5.29 8.85 2.59
CA LEU A 93 4.68 8.29 3.80
C LEU A 93 4.02 6.93 3.55
N SER A 94 3.26 6.82 2.46
CA SER A 94 2.62 5.57 2.05
C SER A 94 3.66 4.50 1.72
N GLY A 95 4.66 4.83 0.89
CA GLY A 95 5.76 3.92 0.55
C GLY A 95 6.45 3.36 1.79
N PHE A 96 6.94 4.26 2.66
CA PHE A 96 7.60 3.90 3.90
C PHE A 96 6.74 3.02 4.81
N SER A 97 5.45 3.35 4.94
CA SER A 97 4.50 2.58 5.72
C SER A 97 4.37 1.14 5.21
N PHE A 98 4.12 0.96 3.91
CA PHE A 98 3.93 -0.37 3.35
C PHE A 98 5.20 -1.21 3.37
N GLY A 99 6.37 -0.59 3.18
CA GLY A 99 7.67 -1.25 3.34
C GLY A 99 7.85 -1.91 4.70
N ILE A 100 7.40 -1.23 5.77
CA ILE A 100 7.41 -1.75 7.14
C ILE A 100 6.35 -2.83 7.33
N ILE A 101 5.10 -2.56 6.96
CA ILE A 101 3.96 -3.43 7.24
C ILE A 101 4.13 -4.79 6.55
N ILE A 102 4.48 -4.79 5.26
CA ILE A 102 4.62 -6.02 4.47
C ILE A 102 5.74 -6.89 5.03
N ASN A 103 6.91 -6.30 5.33
CA ASN A 103 8.04 -7.04 5.87
C ASN A 103 7.77 -7.56 7.30
N TYR A 104 7.08 -6.77 8.12
CA TYR A 104 6.66 -7.21 9.44
C TYR A 104 5.69 -8.40 9.37
N MET A 105 4.70 -8.35 8.47
CA MET A 105 3.77 -9.46 8.28
C MET A 105 4.46 -10.71 7.73
N LEU A 106 5.45 -10.57 6.85
CA LEU A 106 6.29 -11.67 6.37
C LEU A 106 7.04 -12.32 7.55
N THR A 107 7.66 -11.50 8.39
CA THR A 107 8.39 -11.95 9.59
C THR A 107 7.45 -12.67 10.55
N LEU A 108 6.26 -12.11 10.82
CA LEU A 108 5.25 -12.78 11.66
C LEU A 108 4.81 -14.13 11.08
N THR A 109 4.59 -14.20 9.77
CA THR A 109 4.18 -15.43 9.09
C THR A 109 5.26 -16.49 9.19
N SER A 110 6.54 -16.11 9.10
CA SER A 110 7.67 -17.03 9.20
C SER A 110 7.69 -17.84 10.51
N PHE A 111 7.23 -17.24 11.62
CA PHE A 111 7.14 -17.92 12.91
C PHE A 111 6.09 -19.05 12.96
N TYR A 112 5.14 -19.08 12.03
CA TYR A 112 4.14 -20.15 11.96
C TYR A 112 4.62 -21.35 11.13
N GLY A 113 5.72 -21.23 10.39
CA GLY A 113 6.33 -22.31 9.61
C GLY A 113 6.17 -22.17 8.08
N ARG A 114 6.89 -23.03 7.33
CA ARG A 114 7.02 -22.93 5.86
C ARG A 114 5.69 -22.97 5.11
N ALA A 115 4.75 -23.81 5.53
CA ALA A 115 3.43 -23.91 4.88
C ALA A 115 2.69 -22.55 4.87
N TYR A 116 2.84 -21.75 5.93
CA TYR A 116 2.21 -20.45 6.03
C TYR A 116 2.91 -19.37 5.20
N LEU A 117 4.20 -19.51 4.91
CA LEU A 117 4.90 -18.64 3.96
C LEU A 117 4.42 -18.85 2.52
N TYR A 118 4.12 -20.10 2.13
CA TYR A 118 3.47 -20.39 0.85
C TYR A 118 2.06 -19.77 0.79
N LEU A 119 1.27 -19.93 1.86
CA LEU A 119 -0.05 -19.29 1.96
C LEU A 119 0.05 -17.76 1.90
N TYR A 120 1.01 -17.15 2.58
CA TYR A 120 1.27 -15.72 2.51
C TYR A 120 1.57 -15.26 1.08
N SER A 121 2.46 -15.98 0.38
CA SER A 121 2.81 -15.68 -1.01
C SER A 121 1.60 -15.84 -1.94
N PHE A 122 0.80 -16.88 -1.72
CA PHE A 122 -0.46 -17.10 -2.44
C PHE A 122 -1.46 -15.95 -2.22
N VAL A 123 -1.64 -15.50 -0.97
CA VAL A 123 -2.49 -14.36 -0.64
C VAL A 123 -2.01 -13.06 -1.29
N LEU A 124 -0.68 -12.82 -1.33
CA LEU A 124 -0.11 -11.71 -2.09
C LEU A 124 -0.40 -11.81 -3.59
N GLY A 125 -0.30 -13.01 -4.17
CA GLY A 125 -0.65 -13.26 -5.56
C GLY A 125 -2.12 -12.94 -5.86
N ILE A 126 -3.06 -13.48 -5.07
CA ILE A 126 -4.50 -13.22 -5.26
C ILE A 126 -4.78 -11.72 -5.15
N SER A 127 -4.24 -11.03 -4.14
CA SER A 127 -4.49 -9.59 -3.96
C SER A 127 -3.94 -8.73 -5.11
N THR A 128 -2.86 -9.15 -5.79
CA THR A 128 -2.39 -8.46 -7.01
C THR A 128 -3.32 -8.59 -8.20
N ILE A 129 -4.10 -9.67 -8.29
CA ILE A 129 -5.10 -9.87 -9.33
C ILE A 129 -6.42 -9.17 -8.94
N PHE A 130 -6.82 -9.31 -7.68
CA PHE A 130 -8.10 -8.82 -7.18
C PHE A 130 -8.20 -7.30 -7.12
N GLN A 131 -7.10 -6.62 -6.80
CA GLN A 131 -7.11 -5.16 -6.70
C GLN A 131 -7.43 -4.45 -8.02
N PRO A 132 -6.75 -4.74 -9.16
CA PRO A 132 -7.04 -4.07 -10.41
C PRO A 132 -8.44 -4.41 -10.93
N THR A 133 -8.92 -5.65 -10.75
CA THR A 133 -10.29 -6.01 -11.14
C THR A 133 -11.33 -5.22 -10.34
N LEU A 134 -11.16 -5.11 -9.02
CA LEU A 134 -12.02 -4.27 -8.19
C LEU A 134 -11.98 -2.80 -8.63
N GLN A 135 -10.79 -2.26 -8.91
CA GLN A 135 -10.63 -0.88 -9.35
C GLN A 135 -11.29 -0.63 -10.72
N THR A 136 -11.14 -1.54 -11.68
CA THR A 136 -11.81 -1.45 -12.98
C THR A 136 -13.32 -1.50 -12.84
N ILE A 137 -13.85 -2.39 -11.99
CA ILE A 137 -15.29 -2.46 -11.71
C ILE A 137 -15.80 -1.13 -11.12
N LEU A 138 -15.09 -0.57 -10.14
CA LEU A 138 -15.46 0.71 -9.53
C LEU A 138 -15.47 1.85 -10.54
N LEU A 139 -14.46 1.91 -11.43
CA LEU A 139 -14.41 2.90 -12.50
C LEU A 139 -15.54 2.70 -13.50
N PHE A 140 -15.85 1.47 -13.90
CA PHE A 140 -16.96 1.15 -14.79
C PHE A 140 -18.29 1.65 -14.22
N PHE A 141 -18.56 1.36 -12.94
CA PHE A 141 -19.75 1.88 -12.26
C PHE A 141 -19.76 3.41 -12.21
N HIS A 142 -18.64 4.05 -11.90
CA HIS A 142 -18.55 5.52 -11.87
C HIS A 142 -18.89 6.14 -13.23
N PHE A 143 -18.33 5.63 -14.33
CA PHE A 143 -18.59 6.16 -15.66
C PHE A 143 -20.01 5.88 -16.14
N THR A 144 -20.57 4.71 -15.86
CA THR A 144 -21.90 4.32 -16.35
C THR A 144 -23.03 5.09 -15.66
N PHE A 145 -22.88 5.38 -14.35
CA PHE A 145 -23.93 6.02 -13.56
C PHE A 145 -23.81 7.55 -13.48
N ASN A 146 -22.63 8.14 -13.69
CA ASN A 146 -22.48 9.60 -13.75
C ASN A 146 -22.64 10.19 -15.17
N SER A 147 -22.81 9.36 -16.20
CA SER A 147 -23.07 9.81 -17.58
C SER A 147 -24.55 9.81 -17.96
N LEU A 148 -25.45 9.57 -17.00
CA LEU A 148 -26.91 9.65 -17.10
C LEU A 148 -27.40 10.89 -16.34
#